data_AF-A0A6B3II34-F1
#
_entry.id   AF-A0A6B3II34-F1
#
_cell.length_a   1.000
_cell.length_b   1.000
_cell.length_c   1.000
_cell.angle_alpha   90.00
_cell.angle_beta   90.00
_cell.angle_gamma   90.00
#
_symmetry.space_group_name_H-M   'P 1'
#
loop_
_entity.id
_entity.type
_entity.pdbx_description
1 polymer ?
#
loop_
_entity_poly.entity_id
_entity_poly.type
_entity_poly.pdbx_seq_one_letter_code
_entity_poly.pdbx_strand_id
1 'polypeptide(L)' 'MDADAIEEGRLRWQARYDKARKRDADFTTLSGDPVEPAYGPRPGDTYEGFERIGWPGE' A
#
# COMPACT_ATOMS: atom_id res chain seq x y z
N MET A 1 -13.76 8.03 -3.16
CA MET A 1 -13.48 7.84 -1.72
C MET A 1 -12.76 9.10 -1.20
N ASP A 2 -12.99 9.53 0.05
CA ASP A 2 -12.23 10.65 0.63
C ASP A 2 -10.86 10.19 1.15
N ALA A 3 -10.00 11.15 1.52
CA ALA A 3 -8.63 10.87 1.93
C ALA A 3 -8.55 10.01 3.20
N ASP A 4 -9.48 10.21 4.15
CA ASP A 4 -9.52 9.46 5.40
C ASP A 4 -9.88 7.99 5.15
N ALA A 5 -10.89 7.72 4.32
CA ALA A 5 -11.25 6.34 3.96
C ALA A 5 -10.13 5.62 3.16
N ILE A 6 -9.38 6.35 2.33
CA ILE A 6 -8.19 5.81 1.65
C ILE A 6 -7.12 5.42 2.68
N GLU A 7 -6.86 6.29 3.66
CA GLU A 7 -5.86 6.03 4.70
C GLU A 7 -6.27 4.87 5.63
N GLU A 8 -7.54 4.79 6.02
CA GLU A 8 -8.07 3.66 6.78
C GLU A 8 -7.88 2.33 6.04
N GLY A 9 -8.15 2.31 4.73
CA GLY A 9 -7.87 1.15 3.88
C GLY A 9 -6.39 0.77 3.89
N ARG A 10 -5.50 1.77 3.81
CA ARG A 10 -4.04 1.57 3.86
C ARG A 10 -3.61 0.92 5.17
N LEU A 11 -4.16 1.40 6.30
CA LEU A 11 -3.87 0.87 7.63
C LEU A 11 -4.32 -0.59 7.78
N ARG A 12 -5.52 -0.92 7.29
CA ARG A 12 -6.03 -2.30 7.29
C ARG A 12 -5.18 -3.24 6.43
N TRP A 13 -4.76 -2.76 5.25
CA TRP A 13 -3.84 -3.50 4.38
C TRP A 13 -2.49 -3.73 5.05
N GLN A 14 -1.85 -2.67 5.59
CA GLN A 14 -0.54 -2.75 6.25
C GLN A 14 -0.58 -3.74 7.43
N ALA A 15 -1.62 -3.69 8.26
CA ALA A 15 -1.78 -4.60 9.40
C ALA A 15 -1.90 -6.07 8.98
N ARG A 16 -2.44 -6.37 7.78
CA ARG A 16 -2.46 -7.73 7.22
C ARG A 16 -1.10 -8.09 6.64
N TYR A 17 -0.46 -7.18 5.91
CA TYR A 17 0.88 -7.38 5.35
C TYR A 17 1.90 -7.70 6.45
N ASP A 18 1.86 -7.00 7.59
CA ASP A 18 2.79 -7.20 8.70
C ASP A 18 2.67 -8.56 9.39
N LYS A 19 1.48 -9.17 9.33
CA LYS A 19 1.21 -10.51 9.87
C LYS A 19 1.45 -11.62 8.86
N ALA A 20 1.60 -11.28 7.58
CA ALA A 20 1.75 -12.27 6.52
C ALA A 20 3.15 -12.91 6.57
N ARG A 21 3.23 -14.17 6.13
CA ARG A 21 4.51 -14.82 5.88
C ARG A 21 5.19 -14.16 4.68
N LYS A 22 6.35 -13.55 4.90
CA LYS A 22 7.16 -12.92 3.87
C LYS A 22 8.33 -13.84 3.50
N ARG A 23 8.78 -13.78 2.24
CA ARG A 23 10.05 -14.40 1.83
C ARG A 23 11.19 -13.54 2.39
N ASP A 24 12.20 -14.19 2.96
CA ASP A 24 13.46 -13.54 3.31
C ASP A 24 14.29 -13.37 2.03
N ALA A 25 14.25 -12.17 1.47
CA ALA A 25 14.93 -11.80 0.24
C ALA A 25 15.18 -10.29 0.22
N ASP A 26 16.15 -9.88 -0.59
CA ASP A 26 16.38 -8.47 -0.87
C ASP A 26 15.32 -7.93 -1.84
N PHE A 27 14.79 -6.76 -1.51
CA PHE A 27 13.82 -6.01 -2.29
C PHE A 27 14.44 -4.67 -2.69
N THR A 28 15.44 -4.77 -3.56
CA THR A 28 16.20 -3.64 -4.10
C THR A 28 16.16 -3.69 -5.63
N THR A 29 16.03 -2.53 -6.28
CA THR A 29 16.09 -2.42 -7.74
C THR A 29 17.51 -2.70 -8.27
N LEU A 30 17.65 -2.91 -9.58
CA LEU A 30 18.98 -3.08 -10.21
C LEU A 30 19.90 -1.86 -10.02
N SER A 31 19.33 -0.68 -9.78
CA SER A 31 20.07 0.56 -9.53
C SER A 31 20.46 0.76 -8.07
N GLY A 32 19.99 -0.09 -7.15
CA GLY A 32 20.32 -0.02 -5.73
C GLY A 32 19.26 0.64 -4.82
N ASP A 33 18.11 1.01 -5.36
CA ASP A 33 17.04 1.64 -4.56
C ASP A 33 16.14 0.59 -3.87
N PRO A 34 15.90 0.68 -2.55
CA PRO A 34 14.94 -0.19 -1.87
C PRO A 34 13.51 0.08 -2.34
N VAL A 35 12.67 -0.96 -2.35
CA VAL A 35 11.25 -0.83 -2.71
C VAL A 35 10.31 -1.16 -1.56
N GLU A 36 9.20 -0.44 -1.53
CA GLU A 36 8.11 -0.64 -0.57
C GLU A 36 7.12 -1.69 -1.10
N PRO A 37 6.40 -2.39 -0.21
CA PRO A 37 5.46 -3.44 -0.59
C PRO A 37 4.24 -2.97 -1.39
N ALA A 38 3.85 -1.70 -1.27
CA ALA A 38 2.83 -1.07 -2.12
C ALA A 38 3.01 0.44 -2.16
N TYR A 39 2.51 1.05 -3.24
CA TYR A 39 2.46 2.49 -3.43
C TYR A 39 1.03 2.91 -3.76
N GLY A 40 0.62 4.08 -3.25
CA GLY A 40 -0.72 4.61 -3.46
C GLY A 40 -0.78 6.12 -3.18
N PRO A 41 -2.00 6.69 -3.09
CA PRO A 41 -2.19 8.10 -2.74
C PRO A 41 -1.46 8.45 -1.43
N ARG A 42 -0.90 9.66 -1.35
CA ARG A 42 -0.23 10.14 -0.14
C ARG A 42 -1.27 10.50 0.93
N PRO A 43 -0.88 10.60 2.21
CA PRO A 43 -1.79 11.07 3.25
C PRO A 43 -2.39 12.44 2.89
N GLY A 44 -3.72 12.51 2.90
CA GLY A 44 -4.48 13.71 2.50
C GLY A 44 -4.82 13.79 1.01
N ASP A 45 -4.29 12.90 0.17
CA ASP A 45 -4.67 12.84 -1.25
C ASP A 45 -6.04 12.19 -1.42
N THR A 46 -6.81 12.71 -2.37
CA THR A 46 -7.98 12.03 -2.93
C THR A 46 -7.67 11.54 -4.33
N TYR A 47 -8.14 10.36 -4.69
CA TYR A 47 -7.98 9.81 -6.05
C TYR A 47 -9.33 9.38 -6.62
N GLU A 48 -9.68 9.92 -7.79
CA GLU A 48 -10.94 9.61 -8.46
C GLU A 48 -10.97 8.13 -8.88
N GLY A 49 -12.04 7.42 -8.53
CA GLY A 49 -12.18 6.01 -8.85
C GLY A 49 -11.37 5.06 -7.97
N PHE A 50 -10.74 5.55 -6.88
CA PHE A 50 -9.95 4.69 -6.00
C PHE A 50 -10.77 3.54 -5.41
N GLU A 51 -12.06 3.74 -5.13
CA GLU A 51 -12.97 2.69 -4.67
C GLU A 51 -13.14 1.51 -5.64
N ARG A 52 -12.78 1.67 -6.92
CA ARG A 52 -12.80 0.59 -7.92
C ARG A 52 -11.51 -0.22 -7.95
N ILE A 53 -10.42 0.35 -7.44
CA ILE A 53 -9.06 -0.23 -7.46
C ILE A 53 -8.74 -0.80 -6.07
N GLY A 54 -8.97 0.00 -5.03
CA GLY A 54 -8.75 -0.33 -3.63
C GLY A 54 -7.28 -0.48 -3.27
N TRP A 55 -7.05 -0.91 -2.03
CA TRP A 55 -5.76 -1.45 -1.61
C TRP A 55 -5.71 -2.96 -1.90
N PRO A 56 -4.52 -3.55 -2.14
CA PRO A 56 -4.43 -4.96 -2.50
C PRO A 56 -5.05 -5.89 -1.46
N GLY A 57 -6.12 -6.60 -1.82
CA GLY A 57 -6.83 -7.50 -0.91
C GLY A 57 -7.82 -6.82 0.04
N GLU A 58 -8.16 -5.55 -0.22
CA GLU A 58 -9.33 -4.85 0.33
C GLU A 58 -10.50 -4.82 -0.68
#